data_AF-A0A1R2C801-F1
#
_entry.id   AF-A0A1R2C801-F1
#
_cell.length_a   1.000
_cell.length_b   1.000
_cell.length_c   1.000
_cell.angle_alpha   90.00
_cell.angle_beta   90.00
_cell.angle_gamma   90.00
#
_symmetry.space_group_name_H-M   'P 1'
#
loop_
_entity.id
_entity.type
_entity.pdbx_description
1 polymer ?
#
loop_
_entity_poly.entity_id
_entity_poly.type
_entity_poly.pdbx_seq_one_letter_code
_entity_poly.pdbx_strand_id
1 'polypeptide(L)'
;MDNNYSDLELEPCSSEQSFPTTVYEDYTTTHNYTLDTLDPQPPGMARLKKNRGRKSKNSQTEISILYSFFRGQKCPKKEYIRCKIIRGQKRAIRHALNGKIPTTTIHKVNKENEGELNYWNDFANHTIDNDEFFLEMSKTVNGPKTDGAARRKGEPVSPGIQKSFNDVFCAQYFNNDLVIENYKLYLDVIFSLMEPENLIKRFDFSCCKSEDRNHFPDCHRKWNDLKDYLKEGILKDLTENSTNDLETESIEIQDLDPLLLE
;
A
#
# COMPACT_ATOMS: atom_id res chain seq x y z
N MET A 1 -14.13 -46.50 -58.45
CA MET A 1 -13.09 -46.29 -57.43
C MET A 1 -13.78 -45.54 -56.32
N ASP A 2 -14.18 -46.29 -55.33
CA ASP A 2 -15.10 -45.94 -54.26
C ASP A 2 -14.40 -45.06 -53.24
N ASN A 3 -14.96 -43.89 -52.95
CA ASN A 3 -14.58 -43.11 -51.78
C ASN A 3 -15.76 -43.08 -50.82
N ASN A 4 -15.67 -43.96 -49.83
CA ASN A 4 -16.46 -44.02 -48.62
C ASN A 4 -16.45 -42.67 -47.90
N TYR A 5 -17.62 -42.06 -47.76
CA TYR A 5 -17.88 -40.94 -46.87
C TYR A 5 -18.50 -41.53 -45.61
N SER A 6 -17.69 -41.73 -44.57
CA SER A 6 -18.16 -42.19 -43.26
C SER A 6 -18.67 -41.00 -42.46
N ASP A 7 -19.98 -40.98 -42.24
CA ASP A 7 -20.68 -40.19 -41.23
C ASP A 7 -20.00 -40.34 -39.87
N LEU A 8 -19.51 -39.22 -39.33
CA LEU A 8 -19.16 -39.09 -37.92
C LEU A 8 -20.29 -38.30 -37.25
N GLU A 9 -21.19 -39.05 -36.64
CA GLU A 9 -22.21 -38.54 -35.72
C GLU A 9 -21.51 -37.85 -34.54
N LEU A 10 -21.69 -36.54 -34.42
CA LEU A 10 -21.26 -35.75 -33.28
C LEU A 10 -22.26 -35.91 -32.15
N GLU A 11 -21.86 -36.58 -31.07
CA GLU A 11 -22.65 -36.62 -29.84
C GLU A 11 -22.68 -35.24 -29.15
N PRO A 12 -23.85 -34.77 -28.68
CA PRO A 12 -23.95 -33.52 -27.93
C PRO A 12 -23.48 -33.70 -26.48
N CYS A 13 -22.27 -33.22 -26.20
CA CYS A 13 -21.72 -33.11 -24.85
C CYS A 13 -22.54 -32.11 -24.02
N SER A 14 -23.45 -32.63 -23.19
CA SER A 14 -24.28 -31.87 -22.26
C SER A 14 -23.73 -32.05 -20.85
N SER A 15 -22.78 -31.19 -20.47
CA SER A 15 -22.31 -31.05 -19.09
C SER A 15 -22.86 -29.76 -18.49
N GLU A 16 -24.03 -29.84 -17.86
CA GLU A 16 -24.51 -28.80 -16.95
C GLU A 16 -23.66 -28.83 -15.67
N GLN A 17 -22.53 -28.11 -15.68
CA GLN A 17 -21.78 -27.83 -14.47
C GLN A 17 -22.43 -26.65 -13.74
N SER A 18 -23.16 -26.94 -12.68
CA SER A 18 -23.67 -25.95 -11.74
C SER A 18 -22.50 -25.23 -11.06
N PHE A 19 -22.30 -23.96 -11.38
CA PHE A 19 -21.33 -23.11 -10.69
C PHE A 19 -21.80 -22.81 -9.26
N PRO A 20 -20.92 -22.89 -8.25
CA PRO A 20 -21.28 -22.53 -6.89
C PRO A 20 -21.62 -21.04 -6.80
N THR A 21 -22.87 -20.74 -6.44
CA THR A 21 -23.34 -19.39 -6.15
C THR A 21 -22.66 -18.89 -4.88
N THR A 22 -21.58 -18.13 -5.00
CA THR A 22 -21.00 -17.41 -3.87
C THR A 22 -21.95 -16.26 -3.51
N VAL A 23 -22.69 -16.43 -2.41
CA VAL A 23 -23.46 -15.36 -1.78
C VAL A 23 -22.48 -14.27 -1.34
N TYR A 24 -22.54 -13.12 -2.00
CA TYR A 24 -21.71 -11.97 -1.68
C TYR A 24 -22.35 -11.26 -0.48
N GLU A 25 -21.79 -11.46 0.71
CA GLU A 25 -22.19 -10.67 1.87
C GLU A 25 -21.75 -9.21 1.67
N ASP A 26 -22.72 -8.30 1.79
CA ASP A 26 -22.54 -6.87 1.63
C ASP A 26 -21.81 -6.28 2.85
N TYR A 27 -20.49 -6.08 2.75
CA TYR A 27 -19.64 -5.55 3.83
C TYR A 27 -19.72 -4.03 3.99
N THR A 28 -20.78 -3.37 3.51
CA THR A 28 -20.94 -1.91 3.62
C THR A 28 -21.24 -1.41 5.05
N THR A 29 -21.40 -2.31 6.03
CA THR A 29 -21.72 -1.94 7.41
C THR A 29 -20.60 -2.28 8.39
N THR A 30 -19.43 -1.64 8.26
CA THR A 30 -18.46 -1.63 9.37
C THR A 30 -19.01 -0.77 10.50
N HIS A 31 -19.64 -1.41 11.49
CA HIS A 31 -19.93 -0.78 12.79
C HIS A 31 -18.60 -0.40 13.44
N ASN A 32 -18.37 0.91 13.58
CA ASN A 32 -17.32 1.45 14.44
C ASN A 32 -17.73 1.19 15.89
N TYR A 33 -17.40 0.01 16.42
CA TYR A 33 -17.38 -0.20 17.86
C TYR A 33 -16.20 0.59 18.43
N THR A 34 -16.49 1.83 18.81
CA THR A 34 -15.63 2.59 19.71
C THR A 34 -15.47 1.77 20.99
N LEU A 35 -14.22 1.58 21.42
CA LEU A 35 -13.84 0.96 22.67
C LEU A 35 -14.47 1.71 23.87
N ASP A 36 -15.68 1.33 24.26
CA ASP A 36 -16.35 1.78 25.49
C ASP A 36 -16.07 0.84 26.67
N THR A 37 -14.82 0.39 26.80
CA THR A 37 -14.28 -0.11 28.07
C THR A 37 -13.21 0.86 28.54
N LEU A 38 -13.67 2.04 28.97
CA LEU A 38 -12.89 2.96 29.78
C LEU A 38 -13.07 2.54 31.23
N ASP A 39 -11.99 2.14 31.88
CA ASP A 39 -11.94 2.08 33.35
C ASP A 39 -12.44 3.42 33.92
N PRO A 40 -13.39 3.42 34.87
CA PRO A 40 -13.83 4.65 35.53
C PRO A 40 -12.63 5.26 36.26
N GLN A 41 -12.11 6.35 35.69
CA GLN A 41 -11.06 7.13 36.32
C GLN A 41 -11.63 7.82 37.56
N PRO A 42 -10.89 7.86 38.68
CA PRO A 42 -11.34 8.54 39.89
C PRO A 42 -11.60 10.04 39.60
N PRO A 43 -12.72 10.60 40.08
CA PRO A 43 -13.07 11.99 39.88
C PRO A 43 -12.12 12.87 40.69
N GLY A 44 -11.34 13.74 40.02
CA GLY A 44 -10.60 14.79 40.76
C GLY A 44 -9.33 15.35 40.13
N MET A 45 -8.73 14.72 39.11
CA MET A 45 -7.53 15.26 38.48
C MET A 45 -7.81 15.78 37.08
N ALA A 46 -7.87 17.12 36.95
CA ALA A 46 -7.89 17.79 35.67
C ALA A 46 -6.63 17.41 34.88
N ARG A 47 -6.79 16.56 33.86
CA ARG A 47 -5.68 16.20 32.97
C ARG A 47 -5.22 17.45 32.25
N LEU A 48 -4.04 17.96 32.62
CA LEU A 48 -3.32 18.97 31.86
C LEU A 48 -3.26 18.48 30.41
N LYS A 49 -3.93 19.19 29.50
CA LYS A 49 -3.86 18.96 28.06
C LYS A 49 -2.43 19.25 27.63
N LYS A 50 -1.55 18.25 27.74
CA LYS A 50 -0.22 18.32 27.13
C LYS A 50 -0.46 18.50 25.63
N ASN A 51 0.00 19.62 25.09
CA ASN A 51 0.02 19.88 23.66
C ASN A 51 0.89 18.82 22.98
N ARG A 52 0.30 17.67 22.66
CA ARG A 52 0.92 16.56 21.93
C ARG A 52 0.95 16.89 20.44
N GLY A 53 1.65 17.97 20.09
CA GLY A 53 2.02 18.26 18.72
C GLY A 53 3.45 17.82 18.50
N ARG A 54 3.70 16.56 18.12
CA ARG A 54 5.02 16.16 17.63
C ARG A 54 5.23 16.91 16.31
N LYS A 55 6.16 17.87 16.27
CA LYS A 55 6.60 18.51 15.03
C LYS A 55 7.43 17.47 14.26
N SER A 56 6.76 16.54 13.57
CA SER A 56 7.43 15.73 12.56
C SER A 56 7.90 16.70 11.48
N LYS A 57 9.22 16.72 11.22
CA LYS A 57 9.74 17.31 9.99
C LYS A 57 9.18 16.47 8.86
N ASN A 58 8.10 16.94 8.26
CA ASN A 58 7.53 16.26 7.12
C ASN A 58 8.51 16.39 5.94
N SER A 59 8.58 15.37 5.08
CA SER A 59 9.17 15.57 3.76
C SER A 59 8.44 16.72 3.07
N GLN A 60 9.14 17.85 2.90
CA GLN A 60 8.58 19.04 2.26
C GLN A 60 8.21 18.74 0.80
N THR A 61 8.95 17.82 0.16
CA THR A 61 8.76 17.38 -1.22
C THR A 61 7.51 16.51 -1.38
N GLU A 62 7.33 15.50 -0.51
CA GLU A 62 6.12 14.65 -0.54
C GLU A 62 4.87 15.52 -0.39
N ILE A 63 4.91 16.40 0.61
CA ILE A 63 3.80 17.26 0.93
C ILE A 63 3.49 18.23 -0.21
N SER A 64 4.49 18.83 -0.85
CA SER A 64 4.28 19.77 -1.95
C SER A 64 3.59 19.09 -3.15
N ILE A 65 3.99 17.86 -3.48
CA ILE A 65 3.38 17.06 -4.54
C ILE A 65 1.93 16.75 -4.18
N LEU A 66 1.66 16.28 -2.96
CA LEU A 66 0.31 15.90 -2.54
C LEU A 66 -0.66 17.07 -2.37
N TYR A 67 -0.16 18.28 -2.11
CA TYR A 67 -1.00 19.48 -2.07
C TYR A 67 -1.65 19.83 -3.41
N SER A 68 -1.10 19.32 -4.52
CA SER A 68 -1.66 19.52 -5.85
C SER A 68 -2.90 18.65 -6.15
N PHE A 69 -3.20 17.69 -5.26
CA PHE A 69 -4.31 16.73 -5.36
C PHE A 69 -5.43 16.98 -4.34
N PHE A 70 -6.60 16.40 -4.60
CA PHE A 70 -7.83 16.61 -3.84
C PHE A 70 -8.51 15.28 -3.53
N ARG A 71 -8.86 15.06 -2.26
CA ARG A 71 -9.71 13.97 -1.79
C ARG A 71 -10.88 14.58 -1.02
N GLY A 72 -11.99 14.79 -1.71
CA GLY A 72 -13.04 15.69 -1.24
C GLY A 72 -12.49 17.12 -1.09
N GLN A 73 -12.65 17.72 0.09
CA GLN A 73 -12.20 19.10 0.36
C GLN A 73 -10.76 19.20 0.90
N LYS A 74 -10.02 18.09 0.99
CA LYS A 74 -8.68 18.04 1.62
C LYS A 74 -7.65 17.44 0.68
N CYS A 75 -6.37 17.74 0.87
CA CYS A 75 -5.31 17.00 0.18
C CYS A 75 -5.18 15.57 0.75
N PRO A 76 -4.74 14.60 -0.06
CA PRO A 76 -4.38 13.27 0.42
C PRO A 76 -3.27 13.33 1.48
N LYS A 77 -3.38 12.50 2.52
CA LYS A 77 -2.31 12.35 3.53
C LYS A 77 -1.18 11.47 2.98
N LYS A 78 0.07 11.72 3.36
CA LYS A 78 1.21 10.88 2.98
C LYS A 78 1.02 9.40 3.35
N GLU A 79 0.57 9.14 4.57
CA GLU A 79 0.38 7.76 5.06
C GLU A 79 -0.74 7.04 4.30
N TYR A 80 -1.72 7.78 3.76
CA TYR A 80 -2.78 7.20 2.94
C TYR A 80 -2.21 6.61 1.65
N ILE A 81 -1.35 7.35 0.97
CA ILE A 81 -0.75 6.90 -0.30
C ILE A 81 0.20 5.74 -0.06
N ARG A 82 1.08 5.85 0.92
CA ARG A 82 2.01 4.77 1.31
C ARG A 82 1.28 3.48 1.64
N CYS A 83 0.25 3.59 2.48
CA CYS A 83 -0.63 2.47 2.80
C CYS A 83 -1.24 1.85 1.55
N LYS A 84 -1.79 2.68 0.65
CA LYS A 84 -2.48 2.23 -0.55
C LYS A 84 -1.54 1.51 -1.53
N ILE A 85 -0.34 2.05 -1.74
CA ILE A 85 0.67 1.45 -2.62
C ILE A 85 1.24 0.18 -2.01
N ILE A 86 1.75 0.21 -0.78
CA ILE A 86 2.41 -0.95 -0.15
C ILE A 86 1.42 -2.11 0.02
N ARG A 87 0.17 -1.85 0.45
CA ARG A 87 -0.86 -2.91 0.51
C ARG A 87 -1.20 -3.44 -0.87
N GLY A 88 -1.27 -2.55 -1.86
CA GLY A 88 -1.48 -2.91 -3.25
C GLY A 88 -0.39 -3.85 -3.75
N GLN A 89 0.89 -3.53 -3.50
CA GLN A 89 2.05 -4.33 -3.87
C GLN A 89 1.98 -5.72 -3.23
N LYS A 90 1.78 -5.79 -1.90
CA LYS A 90 1.63 -7.09 -1.21
C LYS A 90 0.50 -7.93 -1.80
N ARG A 91 -0.60 -7.30 -2.22
CA ARG A 91 -1.70 -8.01 -2.90
C ARG A 91 -1.33 -8.45 -4.31
N ALA A 92 -0.62 -7.62 -5.07
CA ALA A 92 -0.11 -7.96 -6.39
C ALA A 92 0.88 -9.13 -6.34
N ILE A 93 1.78 -9.14 -5.35
CA ILE A 93 2.71 -10.27 -5.09
C ILE A 93 1.91 -11.57 -4.93
N ARG A 94 0.88 -11.57 -4.08
CA ARG A 94 0.03 -12.76 -3.91
C ARG A 94 -0.71 -13.15 -5.20
N HIS A 95 -1.06 -12.19 -6.06
CA HIS A 95 -1.64 -12.50 -7.36
C HIS A 95 -0.62 -13.16 -8.28
N ALA A 96 0.59 -12.62 -8.38
CA ALA A 96 1.69 -13.17 -9.17
C ALA A 96 2.08 -14.60 -8.73
N LEU A 97 2.30 -14.83 -7.43
CA LEU A 97 2.63 -16.14 -6.86
C LEU A 97 1.54 -17.20 -7.10
N ASN A 98 0.29 -16.78 -7.32
CA ASN A 98 -0.82 -17.67 -7.63
C ASN A 98 -1.11 -17.78 -9.15
N GLY A 99 -0.25 -17.21 -10.01
CA GLY A 99 -0.45 -17.19 -11.47
C GLY A 99 -1.69 -16.40 -11.91
N LYS A 100 -2.14 -15.42 -11.12
CA LYS A 100 -3.36 -14.64 -11.39
C LYS A 100 -3.03 -13.23 -11.86
N ILE A 101 -3.60 -12.85 -13.00
CA ILE A 101 -3.59 -11.45 -13.45
C ILE A 101 -4.71 -10.68 -12.71
N PRO A 102 -4.42 -9.55 -12.08
CA PRO A 102 -5.37 -8.78 -11.30
C PRO A 102 -6.43 -8.09 -12.19
N THR A 103 -7.70 -8.35 -11.90
CA THR A 103 -8.84 -7.74 -12.60
C THR A 103 -9.51 -6.60 -11.82
N THR A 104 -9.08 -6.36 -10.58
CA THR A 104 -9.66 -5.38 -9.65
C THR A 104 -8.57 -4.63 -8.88
N THR A 105 -8.97 -3.63 -8.10
CA THR A 105 -8.11 -2.81 -7.23
C THR A 105 -7.17 -1.84 -7.97
N ILE A 106 -6.21 -1.25 -7.25
CA ILE A 106 -5.29 -0.23 -7.75
C ILE A 106 -4.35 -0.74 -8.85
N HIS A 107 -4.06 -2.04 -8.88
CA HIS A 107 -3.17 -2.69 -9.85
C HIS A 107 -3.94 -3.57 -10.84
N LYS A 108 -5.19 -3.23 -11.15
CA LYS A 108 -5.92 -3.88 -12.25
C LYS A 108 -5.09 -3.80 -13.54
N VAL A 109 -5.08 -4.88 -14.31
CA VAL A 109 -4.38 -4.97 -15.60
C VAL A 109 -5.41 -5.30 -16.67
N ASN A 110 -5.43 -4.54 -17.76
CA ASN A 110 -6.18 -4.91 -18.96
C ASN A 110 -5.37 -5.89 -19.81
N LYS A 111 -5.85 -7.13 -19.97
CA LYS A 111 -5.17 -8.17 -20.77
C LYS A 111 -5.16 -7.88 -22.27
N GLU A 112 -6.06 -7.02 -22.73
CA GLU A 112 -6.11 -6.57 -24.14
C GLU A 112 -5.10 -5.45 -24.42
N ASN A 113 -4.55 -4.84 -23.37
CA ASN A 113 -3.50 -3.83 -23.49
C ASN A 113 -2.13 -4.49 -23.27
N GLU A 114 -1.40 -4.69 -24.36
CA GLU A 114 -0.07 -5.31 -24.34
C GLU A 114 0.92 -4.56 -23.44
N GLY A 115 0.83 -3.23 -23.37
CA GLY A 115 1.68 -2.42 -22.48
C GLY A 115 1.43 -2.71 -21.00
N GLU A 116 0.17 -2.74 -20.57
CA GLU A 116 -0.17 -3.11 -19.18
C GLU A 116 0.25 -4.56 -18.87
N LEU A 117 0.06 -5.47 -19.83
CA LEU A 117 0.42 -6.87 -19.67
C LEU A 117 1.94 -7.07 -19.55
N ASN A 118 2.73 -6.34 -20.34
CA ASN A 118 4.19 -6.40 -20.27
C ASN A 118 4.71 -5.92 -18.91
N TYR A 119 4.24 -4.77 -18.41
CA TYR A 119 4.62 -4.31 -17.06
C TYR A 119 4.19 -5.30 -15.97
N TRP A 120 3.02 -5.94 -16.12
CA TRP A 120 2.60 -6.98 -15.20
C TRP A 120 3.52 -8.20 -15.24
N ASN A 121 3.91 -8.66 -16.43
CA ASN A 121 4.80 -9.80 -16.60
C ASN A 121 6.18 -9.52 -15.99
N ASP A 122 6.76 -8.34 -16.20
CA ASP A 122 8.04 -7.96 -15.59
C ASP A 122 7.95 -8.02 -14.05
N PHE A 123 6.90 -7.42 -13.48
CA PHE A 123 6.63 -7.49 -12.04
C PHE A 123 6.43 -8.93 -11.54
N ALA A 124 5.64 -9.73 -12.26
CA ALA A 124 5.28 -11.08 -11.87
C ALA A 124 6.48 -12.03 -11.96
N ASN A 125 7.28 -11.94 -13.03
CA ASN A 125 8.49 -12.73 -13.21
C ASN A 125 9.50 -12.46 -12.10
N HIS A 126 9.81 -11.18 -11.82
CA HIS A 126 10.69 -10.82 -10.69
C HIS A 126 10.16 -11.36 -9.34
N THR A 127 8.83 -11.40 -9.17
CA THR A 127 8.21 -11.96 -7.96
C THR A 127 8.38 -13.48 -7.87
N ILE A 128 8.19 -14.19 -8.98
CA ILE A 128 8.28 -15.65 -9.09
C ILE A 128 9.72 -16.12 -8.96
N ASP A 129 10.67 -15.39 -9.54
CA ASP A 129 12.11 -15.68 -9.46
C ASP A 129 12.64 -15.58 -8.01
N ASN A 130 11.89 -14.94 -7.12
CA ASN A 130 12.22 -14.71 -5.71
C ASN A 130 11.05 -15.13 -4.78
N ASP A 131 10.37 -16.21 -5.12
CA ASP A 131 9.08 -16.60 -4.51
C ASP A 131 9.12 -16.81 -3.00
N GLU A 132 10.13 -17.49 -2.47
CA GLU A 132 10.29 -17.78 -1.03
C GLU A 132 10.30 -16.47 -0.22
N PHE A 133 11.08 -15.49 -0.68
CA PHE A 133 11.18 -14.18 -0.05
C PHE A 133 9.85 -13.42 -0.09
N PHE A 134 9.21 -13.36 -1.27
CA PHE A 134 7.98 -12.60 -1.47
C PHE A 134 6.75 -13.27 -0.85
N LEU A 135 6.75 -14.59 -0.70
CA LEU A 135 5.72 -15.34 0.00
C LEU A 135 5.67 -14.92 1.48
N GLU A 136 6.83 -14.77 2.13
CA GLU A 136 6.90 -14.27 3.51
C GLU A 136 6.53 -12.79 3.60
N MET A 137 7.15 -11.94 2.77
CA MET A 137 6.95 -10.48 2.83
C MET A 137 5.49 -10.06 2.61
N SER A 138 4.78 -10.76 1.71
CA SER A 138 3.40 -10.42 1.34
C SER A 138 2.34 -10.75 2.40
N LYS A 139 2.72 -11.42 3.50
CA LYS A 139 1.81 -11.72 4.60
C LYS A 139 1.35 -10.43 5.29
N THR A 140 0.06 -10.37 5.63
CA THR A 140 -0.56 -9.20 6.29
C THR A 140 -0.10 -9.00 7.73
N VAL A 141 0.41 -10.05 8.38
CA VAL A 141 0.97 -9.98 9.75
C VAL A 141 2.26 -9.15 9.80
N ASN A 142 2.99 -9.10 8.66
CA ASN A 142 4.21 -8.33 8.47
C ASN A 142 3.95 -6.85 8.11
N GLY A 143 2.71 -6.38 8.27
CA GLY A 143 2.34 -4.97 8.10
C GLY A 143 2.25 -4.21 9.43
N PRO A 144 2.01 -2.89 9.40
CA PRO A 144 1.75 -2.11 10.62
C PRO A 144 0.49 -2.60 11.35
N LYS A 145 0.25 -2.17 12.59
CA LYS A 145 -0.91 -2.63 13.40
C LYS A 145 -2.26 -2.43 12.70
N THR A 146 -2.38 -1.41 11.85
CA THR A 146 -3.58 -1.16 11.04
C THR A 146 -3.77 -2.16 9.89
N ASP A 147 -2.73 -2.90 9.53
CA ASP A 147 -2.72 -3.92 8.48
C ASP A 147 -2.90 -5.32 9.07
N GLY A 148 -4.00 -5.97 8.71
CA GLY A 148 -4.35 -7.28 9.27
C GLY A 148 -4.83 -7.24 10.72
N ALA A 149 -5.32 -6.11 11.23
CA ALA A 149 -5.92 -5.98 12.57
C ALA A 149 -6.97 -7.07 12.85
N ALA A 150 -7.76 -7.44 11.83
CA ALA A 150 -8.74 -8.53 11.92
C ALA A 150 -8.11 -9.91 12.16
N ARG A 151 -6.89 -10.16 11.68
CA ARG A 151 -6.18 -11.44 11.81
C ARG A 151 -5.39 -11.57 13.11
N ARG A 152 -5.19 -10.47 13.86
CA ARG A 152 -4.45 -10.45 15.13
C ARG A 152 -5.36 -10.46 16.36
N LYS A 153 -6.66 -10.74 16.18
CA LYS A 153 -7.60 -10.84 17.30
C LYS A 153 -7.13 -11.94 18.25
N GLY A 154 -6.75 -11.56 19.47
CA GLY A 154 -6.34 -12.49 20.53
C GLY A 154 -4.84 -12.71 20.67
N GLU A 155 -4.00 -12.19 19.77
CA GLU A 155 -2.54 -12.29 19.90
C GLU A 155 -1.93 -10.99 20.47
N PRO A 156 -0.99 -11.10 21.43
CA PRO A 156 -0.26 -9.93 21.91
C PRO A 156 0.57 -9.33 20.77
N VAL A 157 0.26 -8.09 20.42
CA VAL A 157 0.99 -7.36 19.38
C VAL A 157 2.37 -7.00 19.91
N SER A 158 3.43 -7.50 19.27
CA SER A 158 4.81 -7.17 19.62
C SER A 158 5.01 -5.65 19.78
N PRO A 159 5.73 -5.20 20.83
CA PRO A 159 5.91 -3.78 21.14
C PRO A 159 6.63 -3.00 20.02
N GLY A 160 7.39 -3.68 19.14
CA GLY A 160 8.12 -3.06 18.03
C GLY A 160 7.30 -2.79 16.77
N ILE A 161 6.07 -3.27 16.67
CA ILE A 161 5.27 -3.10 15.45
C ILE A 161 4.73 -1.67 15.32
N GLN A 162 5.04 -1.03 14.19
CA GLN A 162 4.58 0.32 13.87
C GLN A 162 3.06 0.41 13.77
N LYS A 163 2.47 1.53 14.21
CA LYS A 163 1.01 1.72 14.22
C LYS A 163 0.43 1.94 12.82
N SER A 164 1.20 2.53 11.91
CA SER A 164 0.76 2.91 10.57
C SER A 164 1.93 2.81 9.57
N PHE A 165 1.66 3.11 8.31
CA PHE A 165 2.67 3.28 7.26
C PHE A 165 3.41 4.63 7.42
N ASN A 166 4.01 4.83 8.60
CA ASN A 166 4.82 5.99 8.95
C ASN A 166 6.24 5.86 8.36
N ASP A 167 7.07 6.89 8.55
CA ASP A 167 8.44 6.93 8.02
C ASP A 167 9.26 5.73 8.52
N VAL A 168 9.16 5.39 9.81
CA VAL A 168 9.87 4.24 10.41
C VAL A 168 9.49 2.91 9.74
N PHE A 169 8.19 2.65 9.55
CA PHE A 169 7.73 1.43 8.87
C PHE A 169 8.23 1.39 7.42
N CYS A 170 8.10 2.51 6.70
CA CYS A 170 8.52 2.58 5.31
C CYS A 170 10.03 2.39 5.15
N ALA A 171 10.85 2.98 6.03
CA ALA A 171 12.30 2.78 6.03
C ALA A 171 12.65 1.30 6.24
N GLN A 172 12.01 0.63 7.21
CA GLN A 172 12.19 -0.81 7.43
C GLN A 172 11.72 -1.65 6.22
N TYR A 173 10.59 -1.30 5.62
CA TYR A 173 10.03 -2.00 4.47
C TYR A 173 10.95 -1.90 3.24
N PHE A 174 11.54 -0.73 3.01
CA PHE A 174 12.46 -0.47 1.90
C PHE A 174 13.93 -0.70 2.25
N ASN A 175 14.25 -1.36 3.36
CA ASN A 175 15.64 -1.67 3.74
C ASN A 175 16.23 -2.87 2.97
N ASN A 176 15.55 -3.37 1.93
CA ASN A 176 15.96 -4.52 1.13
C ASN A 176 15.82 -4.19 -0.35
N ASP A 177 16.89 -4.38 -1.11
CA ASP A 177 16.97 -4.02 -2.52
C ASP A 177 15.96 -4.78 -3.38
N LEU A 178 15.68 -6.06 -3.08
CA LEU A 178 14.66 -6.83 -3.79
C LEU A 178 13.27 -6.22 -3.62
N VAL A 179 12.97 -5.68 -2.43
CA VAL A 179 11.69 -4.98 -2.19
C VAL A 179 11.63 -3.69 -2.98
N ILE A 180 12.72 -2.92 -3.02
CA ILE A 180 12.81 -1.68 -3.79
C ILE A 180 12.60 -1.96 -5.28
N GLU A 181 13.32 -2.92 -5.85
CA GLU A 181 13.24 -3.28 -7.27
C GLU A 181 11.82 -3.73 -7.64
N ASN A 182 11.27 -4.68 -6.88
CA ASN A 182 9.90 -5.14 -7.08
C ASN A 182 8.86 -4.02 -6.92
N TYR A 183 9.09 -3.09 -6.00
CA TYR A 183 8.22 -1.92 -5.80
C TYR A 183 8.27 -0.97 -7.00
N LYS A 184 9.44 -0.75 -7.60
CA LYS A 184 9.57 0.06 -8.82
C LYS A 184 8.83 -0.57 -10.01
N LEU A 185 8.96 -1.88 -10.20
CA LEU A 185 8.19 -2.64 -11.20
C LEU A 185 6.68 -2.54 -10.94
N TYR A 186 6.28 -2.64 -9.67
CA TYR A 186 4.88 -2.50 -9.28
C TYR A 186 4.30 -1.11 -9.58
N LEU A 187 5.09 -0.04 -9.41
CA LEU A 187 4.67 1.31 -9.81
C LEU A 187 4.50 1.41 -11.32
N ASP A 188 5.35 0.75 -12.12
CA ASP A 188 5.18 0.71 -13.57
C ASP A 188 3.87 0.01 -13.98
N VAL A 189 3.43 -1.01 -13.23
CA VAL A 189 2.08 -1.60 -13.39
C VAL A 189 0.97 -0.58 -13.10
N ILE A 190 1.07 0.18 -12.00
CA ILE A 190 0.04 1.17 -11.62
C ILE A 190 -0.07 2.29 -12.65
N PHE A 191 1.08 2.78 -13.12
CA PHE A 191 1.22 3.92 -14.02
C PHE A 191 1.41 3.52 -15.48
N SER A 192 1.06 2.28 -15.83
CA SER A 192 1.08 1.75 -17.20
C SER A 192 0.14 2.53 -18.13
N LEU A 193 -0.98 3.01 -17.59
CA LEU A 193 -1.89 3.95 -18.25
C LEU A 193 -1.87 5.31 -17.54
N MET A 194 -1.12 6.25 -18.11
CA MET A 194 -0.94 7.63 -17.63
C MET A 194 -2.15 8.56 -17.91
N GLU A 195 -3.35 7.98 -17.94
CA GLU A 195 -4.61 8.71 -18.11
C GLU A 195 -5.16 9.13 -16.74
N PRO A 196 -5.45 10.43 -16.50
CA PRO A 196 -5.95 10.93 -15.23
C PRO A 196 -7.17 10.18 -14.70
N GLU A 197 -8.14 9.83 -15.54
CA GLU A 197 -9.36 9.11 -15.13
C GLU A 197 -9.04 7.71 -14.58
N ASN A 198 -8.05 7.04 -15.17
CA ASN A 198 -7.57 5.77 -14.69
C ASN A 198 -6.89 5.93 -13.33
N LEU A 199 -6.00 6.91 -13.21
CA LEU A 199 -5.25 7.16 -11.98
C LEU A 199 -6.16 7.65 -10.83
N ILE A 200 -7.17 8.48 -11.11
CA ILE A 200 -8.18 8.90 -10.13
C ILE A 200 -8.91 7.70 -9.55
N LYS A 201 -9.38 6.77 -10.39
CA LYS A 201 -10.05 5.54 -9.94
C LYS A 201 -9.12 4.66 -9.11
N ARG A 202 -7.86 4.53 -9.53
CA ARG A 202 -6.83 3.74 -8.84
C ARG A 202 -6.52 4.33 -7.46
N PHE A 203 -6.32 5.64 -7.37
CA PHE A 203 -5.84 6.33 -6.18
C PHE A 203 -6.94 6.89 -5.26
N ASP A 204 -8.18 7.01 -5.72
CA ASP A 204 -9.30 7.61 -4.97
C ASP A 204 -8.97 9.04 -4.49
N PHE A 205 -8.35 9.83 -5.37
CA PHE A 205 -8.19 11.27 -5.26
C PHE A 205 -8.01 11.89 -6.66
N SER A 206 -8.30 13.17 -6.77
CA SER A 206 -8.36 13.93 -8.04
C SER A 206 -7.19 14.88 -8.19
N CYS A 207 -6.69 15.05 -9.42
CA CYS A 207 -5.66 16.03 -9.77
C CYS A 207 -6.19 17.46 -10.00
N CYS A 208 -7.52 17.62 -10.07
CA CYS A 208 -8.23 18.87 -10.25
C CYS A 208 -9.62 18.82 -9.61
N LYS A 209 -10.26 19.98 -9.45
CA LYS A 209 -11.64 20.10 -8.92
C LYS A 209 -12.74 19.98 -9.98
N SER A 210 -12.36 19.87 -11.26
CA SER A 210 -13.30 19.77 -12.36
C SER A 210 -14.18 18.53 -12.21
N GLU A 211 -15.50 18.72 -12.17
CA GLU A 211 -16.48 17.63 -12.19
C GLU A 211 -16.67 17.06 -13.60
N ASP A 212 -16.36 17.87 -14.63
CA ASP A 212 -16.68 17.60 -16.04
C ASP A 212 -15.72 16.61 -16.72
N ARG A 213 -14.88 15.90 -15.97
CA ARG A 213 -13.83 14.96 -16.47
C ARG A 213 -12.84 15.56 -17.48
N ASN A 214 -12.92 16.86 -17.75
CA ASN A 214 -11.98 17.55 -18.63
C ASN A 214 -10.69 17.79 -17.86
N HIS A 215 -9.66 17.01 -18.19
CA HIS A 215 -8.33 17.15 -17.62
C HIS A 215 -7.45 18.05 -18.48
N PHE A 216 -6.72 18.95 -17.81
CA PHE A 216 -5.75 19.86 -18.44
C PHE A 216 -4.36 19.22 -18.48
N PRO A 217 -3.43 19.71 -19.33
CA PRO A 217 -2.03 19.23 -19.33
C PRO A 217 -1.36 19.23 -17.95
N ASP A 218 -1.72 20.18 -17.08
CA ASP A 218 -1.26 20.24 -15.69
C ASP A 218 -1.65 19.00 -14.87
N CYS A 219 -2.77 18.34 -15.17
CA CYS A 219 -3.17 17.09 -14.52
C CYS A 219 -2.18 15.96 -14.80
N HIS A 220 -1.76 15.80 -16.06
CA HIS A 220 -0.77 14.79 -16.42
C HIS A 220 0.58 15.07 -15.77
N ARG A 221 1.00 16.34 -15.73
CA ARG A 221 2.23 16.75 -15.02
C ARG A 221 2.20 16.33 -13.56
N LYS A 222 1.12 16.66 -12.82
CA LYS A 222 0.99 16.25 -11.41
C LYS A 222 1.09 14.75 -11.21
N TRP A 223 0.48 13.96 -12.09
CA TRP A 223 0.55 12.50 -12.02
C TRP A 223 1.96 11.97 -12.32
N ASN A 224 2.69 12.58 -13.26
CA ASN A 224 4.10 12.27 -13.49
C ASN A 224 4.95 12.64 -12.27
N ASP A 225 4.78 13.83 -11.70
CA ASP A 225 5.50 14.26 -10.50
C ASP A 225 5.26 13.28 -9.33
N LEU A 226 4.02 12.80 -9.17
CA LEU A 226 3.69 11.78 -8.19
C LEU A 226 4.34 10.43 -8.51
N LYS A 227 4.36 9.99 -9.77
CA LYS A 227 5.03 8.76 -10.19
C LYS A 227 6.52 8.81 -9.86
N ASP A 228 7.20 9.89 -10.25
CA ASP A 228 8.64 10.07 -10.05
C ASP A 228 8.99 10.15 -8.57
N TYR A 229 8.16 10.86 -7.78
CA TYR A 229 8.31 10.88 -6.34
C TYR A 229 8.11 9.50 -5.71
N LEU A 230 7.07 8.76 -6.11
CA LEU A 230 6.84 7.43 -5.57
C LEU A 230 7.96 6.46 -5.95
N LYS A 231 8.57 6.61 -7.13
CA LYS A 231 9.61 5.71 -7.64
C LYS A 231 11.00 5.98 -7.05
N GLU A 232 11.36 7.25 -6.87
CA GLU A 232 12.69 7.65 -6.39
C GLU A 232 12.64 8.57 -5.16
N GLY A 233 11.75 9.57 -5.17
CA GLY A 233 11.67 10.60 -4.13
C GLY A 233 11.42 10.06 -2.72
N ILE A 234 10.50 9.11 -2.56
CA ILE A 234 10.19 8.51 -1.26
C ILE A 234 11.39 7.76 -0.68
N LEU A 235 12.17 7.08 -1.52
CA LEU A 235 13.34 6.32 -1.06
C LEU A 235 14.42 7.28 -0.57
N LYS A 236 14.65 8.37 -1.30
CA LYS A 236 15.57 9.44 -0.91
C LYS A 236 15.15 10.07 0.43
N ASP A 237 13.88 10.43 0.58
CA ASP A 237 13.36 11.02 1.80
C ASP A 237 13.54 10.10 3.02
N LEU A 238 13.35 8.79 2.85
CA LEU A 238 13.49 7.83 3.95
C LEU A 238 14.96 7.66 4.38
N THR A 239 15.89 7.69 3.43
CA THR A 239 17.33 7.61 3.72
C THR A 239 17.83 8.87 4.44
N GLU A 240 17.47 10.06 3.96
CA GLU A 240 17.89 11.35 4.54
C GLU A 240 17.32 11.59 5.94
N ASN A 241 16.13 11.05 6.24
CA ASN A 241 15.54 11.16 7.58
C ASN A 241 16.15 10.17 8.58
N SER A 242 16.63 9.01 8.11
CA SER A 242 17.20 7.97 8.99
C SER A 242 18.54 8.37 9.60
N THR A 243 19.36 9.18 8.90
CA THR A 243 20.65 9.66 9.40
C THR A 243 20.52 10.69 10.52
N ASN A 244 19.43 11.46 10.56
CA ASN A 244 19.24 12.54 11.53
C ASN A 244 18.71 12.06 12.90
N ASP A 245 18.02 10.91 12.95
CA ASP A 245 17.47 10.38 14.20
C ASP A 245 18.54 9.66 15.05
N LEU A 246 19.64 9.20 14.44
CA LEU A 246 20.75 8.52 15.15
C LEU A 246 21.67 9.49 15.92
N GLU A 247 21.71 10.78 15.56
CA GLU A 247 22.53 11.79 16.25
C GLU A 247 21.92 12.28 17.58
N THR A 248 20.68 11.89 17.92
CA THR A 248 19.98 12.40 19.12
C THR A 248 19.98 11.42 20.30
N GLU A 249 20.55 10.22 20.17
CA GLU A 249 20.61 9.21 21.25
C GLU A 249 21.98 9.08 21.94
N SER A 250 22.97 9.93 21.63
CA SER A 250 24.15 10.09 22.49
C SER A 250 23.80 10.91 23.73
N ILE A 251 23.13 10.25 24.69
CA ILE A 251 23.02 10.73 26.06
C ILE A 251 24.44 10.79 26.63
N GLU A 252 24.93 12.00 26.90
CA GLU A 252 26.06 12.22 27.81
C GLU A 252 25.73 11.51 29.13
N ILE A 253 26.42 10.40 29.39
CA ILE A 253 26.54 9.86 30.74
C ILE A 253 27.38 10.89 31.49
N GLN A 254 26.72 11.83 32.16
CA GLN A 254 27.39 12.66 33.14
C GLN A 254 27.89 11.76 34.27
N ASP A 255 29.20 11.80 34.47
CA ASP A 255 29.93 11.09 35.50
C ASP A 255 29.22 11.24 36.86
N LEU A 256 28.80 10.10 37.41
CA LEU A 256 28.38 10.02 38.81
C LEU A 256 29.61 10.25 39.70
N ASP A 257 29.57 11.35 40.44
CA ASP A 257 30.57 11.76 41.42
C ASP A 257 30.82 10.63 42.46
N PRO A 258 32.05 10.11 42.61
CA PRO A 258 32.35 9.00 43.52
C PRO A 258 32.35 9.36 45.02
N LEU A 259 32.08 10.61 45.41
CA LEU A 259 32.38 11.12 46.77
C LEU A 259 31.25 10.99 47.82
N LEU A 260 30.38 9.97 47.73
CA LEU A 260 29.41 9.65 48.79
C LEU A 260 29.54 8.24 49.35
N LEU A 261 30.77 7.78 49.55
CA LEU A 261 31.09 6.64 50.41
C LEU A 261 32.35 6.94 51.22
N GLU A 262 32.20 7.75 52.27
CA GLU A 262 33.01 7.71 53.50
C GLU A 262 32.20 8.30 54.67
#